data_AF-A0A353H147-F1
#
_entry.id   AF-A0A353H147-F1
#
_cell.length_a   1.000
_cell.length_b   1.000
_cell.length_c   1.000
_cell.angle_alpha   90.00
_cell.angle_beta   90.00
_cell.angle_gamma   90.00
#
_symmetry.space_group_name_H-M   'P 1'
#
loop_
_entity.id
_entity.type
_entity.pdbx_description
1 polymer ?
#
loop_
_entity_poly.entity_id
_entity_poly.type
_entity_poly.pdbx_seq_one_letter_code
_entity_poly.pdbx_strand_id
1 'polypeptide(L)'
;MNTLENEIFRIELATEPGTFSILTSDAALPNLLGCRMSLEYSLDGKARKQVLRSWQSLTSVPQSVPLAAQGDVEMLRFRVPEDENGIFVNLDFGIVQEYPLVIWKAEIVNHG
;
A
#
# COMPACT_ATOMS: atom_id res chain seq x y z
N MET A 1 10.65 -8.23 -3.05
CA MET A 1 9.29 -8.61 -2.68
C MET A 1 9.20 -8.52 -1.18
N ASN A 2 8.21 -7.83 -0.65
CA ASN A 2 8.01 -7.61 0.77
C ASN A 2 6.71 -8.26 1.21
N THR A 3 6.62 -8.70 2.45
CA THR A 3 5.47 -9.42 2.97
C THR A 3 5.09 -8.93 4.36
N LEU A 4 3.79 -8.97 4.65
CA LEU A 4 3.19 -8.81 5.97
C LEU A 4 2.26 -10.00 6.18
N GLU A 5 2.22 -10.57 7.38
CA GLU A 5 1.35 -11.72 7.65
C GLU A 5 0.82 -11.74 9.09
N ASN A 6 -0.33 -12.37 9.24
CA ASN A 6 -0.91 -12.80 10.50
C ASN A 6 -1.48 -14.22 10.31
N GLU A 7 -2.23 -14.76 11.27
CA GLU A 7 -2.77 -16.12 11.17
C GLU A 7 -3.78 -16.33 10.01
N ILE A 8 -4.42 -15.27 9.53
CA ILE A 8 -5.53 -15.32 8.56
C ILE A 8 -5.12 -14.80 7.17
N PHE A 9 -4.30 -13.75 7.11
CA PHE A 9 -3.96 -13.02 5.90
C PHE A 9 -2.45 -12.92 5.69
N ARG A 10 -2.07 -12.92 4.41
CA ARG A 10 -0.73 -12.57 3.94
C ARG A 10 -0.83 -11.50 2.86
N ILE A 11 -0.13 -10.40 3.05
CA ILE A 11 0.00 -9.33 2.06
C ILE A 11 1.32 -9.53 1.32
N GLU A 12 1.27 -9.62 -0.01
CA GLU A 12 2.45 -9.69 -0.86
C GLU A 12 2.60 -8.37 -1.62
N LEU A 13 3.75 -7.72 -1.46
CA LEU A 13 4.04 -6.39 -2.01
C LEU A 13 5.18 -6.49 -3.02
N ALA A 14 4.88 -6.23 -4.28
CA ALA A 14 5.85 -6.21 -5.37
C ALA A 14 6.10 -4.76 -5.80
N THR A 15 7.25 -4.23 -5.36
CA THR A 15 7.61 -2.81 -5.44
C THR A 15 7.83 -2.34 -6.87
N GLU A 16 8.57 -3.11 -7.68
CA GLU A 16 8.84 -2.76 -9.09
C GLU A 16 7.55 -2.62 -9.91
N PRO A 17 6.67 -3.65 -9.98
CA PRO A 17 5.42 -3.54 -10.74
C PRO A 17 4.36 -2.69 -10.05
N GLY A 18 4.57 -2.28 -8.79
CA GLY A 18 3.64 -1.50 -7.98
C GLY A 18 2.34 -2.23 -7.71
N THR A 19 2.41 -3.50 -7.31
CA THR A 19 1.24 -4.34 -7.07
C THR A 19 1.22 -4.88 -5.65
N PHE A 20 0.02 -5.10 -5.14
CA PHE A 20 -0.21 -5.85 -3.91
C PHE A 20 -1.20 -6.99 -4.11
N SER A 21 -1.03 -8.05 -3.34
CA SER A 21 -2.00 -9.14 -3.21
C SER A 21 -2.35 -9.32 -1.74
N ILE A 22 -3.60 -9.67 -1.44
CA ILE A 22 -4.06 -10.08 -0.11
C ILE A 22 -4.53 -11.52 -0.24
N LEU A 23 -3.77 -12.43 0.35
CA LEU A 23 -4.05 -13.85 0.38
C LEU A 23 -4.66 -14.21 1.72
N THR A 24 -5.55 -15.20 1.74
CA THR A 24 -6.20 -15.70 2.94
C THR A 24 -6.08 -17.20 3.09
N SER A 25 -5.94 -17.68 4.32
CA SER A 25 -6.02 -19.09 4.68
C SER A 25 -7.48 -19.56 4.87
N ASP A 26 -8.43 -18.63 5.03
CA ASP A 26 -9.85 -18.94 5.17
C ASP A 26 -10.51 -19.12 3.80
N ALA A 27 -10.95 -20.34 3.51
CA ALA A 27 -11.59 -20.69 2.24
C ALA A 27 -12.93 -19.96 2.00
N ALA A 28 -13.53 -19.35 3.01
CA ALA A 28 -14.74 -18.54 2.88
C ALA A 28 -14.45 -17.12 2.35
N LEU A 29 -13.20 -16.66 2.41
CA LEU A 29 -12.79 -15.32 2.01
C LEU A 29 -12.09 -15.34 0.64
N PRO A 30 -12.31 -14.35 -0.23
CA PRO A 30 -11.64 -14.28 -1.53
C PRO A 30 -10.21 -13.74 -1.40
N ASN A 31 -9.31 -14.27 -2.22
CA ASN A 31 -8.00 -13.67 -2.44
C ASN A 31 -8.13 -12.42 -3.33
N LEU A 32 -7.36 -11.38 -3.03
CA LEU A 32 -7.11 -10.25 -3.94
C LEU A 32 -5.73 -10.42 -4.57
N LEU A 33 -5.66 -10.43 -5.90
CA LEU A 33 -4.44 -10.77 -6.63
C LEU A 33 -4.00 -9.63 -7.54
N GLY A 34 -2.74 -9.21 -7.41
CA GLY A 34 -2.09 -8.28 -8.35
C GLY A 34 -2.78 -6.92 -8.45
N CYS A 35 -3.42 -6.48 -7.36
CA CYS A 35 -4.10 -5.20 -7.29
C CYS A 35 -3.11 -4.05 -7.50
N ARG A 36 -3.59 -2.97 -8.13
CA ARG A 36 -2.81 -1.76 -8.41
C ARG A 36 -3.58 -0.52 -8.02
N MET A 37 -2.84 0.53 -7.70
CA MET A 37 -3.38 1.86 -7.47
C MET A 37 -2.99 2.79 -8.61
N SER A 38 -3.89 3.73 -8.94
CA SER A 38 -3.59 4.84 -9.85
C SER A 38 -3.98 6.16 -9.21
N LEU A 39 -3.18 7.18 -9.47
CA LEU A 39 -3.47 8.56 -9.16
C LEU A 39 -4.06 9.22 -10.40
N GLU A 40 -5.19 9.89 -10.23
CA GLU A 40 -5.86 10.66 -11.28
C GLU A 40 -6.07 12.09 -10.78
N TYR A 41 -5.67 13.06 -11.59
CA TYR A 41 -5.78 14.49 -11.26
C TYR A 41 -5.90 15.34 -12.54
N SER A 42 -6.15 16.64 -12.39
CA SER A 42 -6.23 17.58 -13.51
C SER A 42 -5.20 18.69 -13.35
N LEU A 43 -4.50 19.01 -14.43
CA LEU A 43 -3.57 20.14 -14.54
C LEU A 43 -3.83 20.88 -15.85
N ASP A 44 -3.98 22.20 -15.80
CA ASP A 44 -4.34 23.05 -16.96
C ASP A 44 -5.57 22.54 -17.74
N GLY A 45 -6.56 22.03 -17.02
CA GLY A 45 -7.79 21.46 -17.59
C GLY A 45 -7.60 20.11 -18.30
N LYS A 46 -6.42 19.50 -18.23
CA LYS A 46 -6.13 18.18 -18.80
C LYS A 46 -6.09 17.12 -17.70
N ALA A 47 -6.87 16.06 -17.89
CA ALA A 47 -6.79 14.88 -17.03
C ALA A 47 -5.43 14.18 -17.19
N ARG A 48 -4.86 13.80 -16.05
CA ARG A 48 -3.65 13.02 -15.90
C ARG A 48 -4.00 11.75 -15.14
N LYS A 49 -3.38 10.65 -15.55
CA LYS A 49 -3.50 9.36 -14.89
C LYS A 49 -2.14 8.71 -14.82
N GLN A 50 -1.72 8.35 -13.62
CA GLN A 50 -0.47 7.68 -13.35
C GLN A 50 -0.76 6.38 -12.59
N VAL A 51 -0.23 5.27 -13.07
CA VAL A 51 -0.21 4.03 -12.29
C VAL A 51 0.94 4.10 -11.31
N LEU A 52 0.67 3.87 -10.03
CA LEU A 52 1.67 3.95 -8.96
C LEU A 52 2.60 2.73 -9.04
N ARG A 53 3.73 2.86 -9.75
CA ARG A 53 4.75 1.81 -9.94
C ARG A 53 6.06 2.17 -9.24
N SER A 54 7.03 1.27 -9.29
CA SER A 54 8.42 1.55 -8.88
C SER A 54 8.52 2.05 -7.44
N TRP A 55 7.80 1.40 -6.52
CA TRP A 55 7.76 1.76 -5.11
C TRP A 55 9.14 1.63 -4.47
N GLN A 56 9.54 2.65 -3.73
CA GLN A 56 10.79 2.70 -2.98
C GLN A 56 10.48 2.46 -1.50
N SER A 57 11.01 1.40 -0.90
CA SER A 57 10.78 1.12 0.51
C SER A 57 11.37 2.24 1.38
N LEU A 58 10.53 2.84 2.22
CA LEU A 58 10.95 3.79 3.25
C LEU A 58 11.26 3.10 4.57
N THR A 59 10.71 1.89 4.78
CA THR A 59 11.07 1.00 5.90
C THR A 59 11.70 -0.28 5.37
N SER A 60 12.76 -0.74 6.04
CA SER A 60 13.43 -2.01 5.71
C SER A 60 12.75 -3.22 6.36
N VAL A 61 12.03 -3.00 7.46
CA VAL A 61 11.31 -4.02 8.24
C VAL A 61 9.91 -3.51 8.61
N PRO A 62 8.94 -4.41 8.85
CA PRO A 62 7.65 -4.04 9.40
C PRO A 62 7.81 -3.28 10.72
N GLN A 63 7.03 -2.21 10.88
CA GLN A 63 6.97 -1.45 12.13
C GLN A 63 5.64 -1.73 12.81
N SER A 64 5.67 -2.10 14.09
CA SER A 64 4.46 -2.21 14.90
C SER A 64 3.99 -0.80 15.29
N VAL A 65 2.74 -0.48 14.97
CA VAL A 65 2.10 0.78 15.30
C VAL A 65 0.78 0.48 16.01
N PRO A 66 0.55 1.02 17.22
CA PRO A 66 -0.71 0.84 17.91
C PRO A 66 -1.81 1.65 17.21
N LEU A 67 -2.87 0.97 16.76
CA LEU A 67 -4.09 1.62 16.29
C LEU A 67 -5.13 1.55 17.41
N ALA A 68 -5.48 2.72 17.95
CA ALA A 68 -6.21 2.89 19.22
C ALA A 68 -7.46 2.03 19.40
N ALA A 69 -8.13 1.62 18.31
CA ALA A 69 -9.34 0.79 18.34
C ALA A 69 -9.18 -0.61 17.72
N GLN A 70 -8.03 -0.93 17.11
CA GLN A 70 -7.87 -2.14 16.30
C GLN A 70 -6.73 -3.06 16.73
N GLY A 71 -5.88 -2.63 17.68
CA GLY A 71 -4.75 -3.43 18.16
C GLY A 71 -3.43 -3.02 17.49
N ASP A 72 -2.44 -3.91 17.57
CA ASP A 72 -1.12 -3.68 16.98
C ASP A 72 -1.14 -3.98 15.48
N VAL A 73 -0.58 -3.05 14.71
CA VAL A 73 -0.52 -3.16 13.25
C VAL A 73 0.91 -3.20 12.80
N GLU A 74 1.29 -4.28 12.12
CA GLU A 74 2.56 -4.34 11.41
C GLU A 74 2.43 -3.60 10.08
N MET A 75 3.31 -2.62 9.86
CA MET A 75 3.22 -1.71 8.74
C MET A 75 4.51 -1.62 7.93
N LEU A 76 4.37 -1.61 6.60
CA LEU A 76 5.43 -1.27 5.66
C LEU A 76 5.08 0.02 4.92
N ARG A 77 6.08 0.88 4.75
CA ARG A 77 5.94 2.16 4.07
C ARG A 77 6.77 2.21 2.81
N PHE A 78 6.19 2.75 1.76
CA PHE A 78 6.82 2.96 0.47
C PHE A 78 6.61 4.39 -0.03
N ARG A 79 7.48 4.83 -0.92
CA ARG A 79 7.33 6.04 -1.71
C ARG A 79 7.23 5.69 -3.17
N VAL A 80 6.21 6.22 -3.83
CA VAL A 80 6.14 6.25 -5.29
C VAL A 80 6.97 7.46 -5.75
N PRO A 81 7.88 7.30 -6.72
CA PRO A 81 8.62 8.43 -7.28
C PRO A 81 7.70 9.54 -7.76
N GLU A 82 8.18 10.76 -7.61
CA GLU A 82 7.52 11.97 -8.09
C GLU A 82 7.29 11.89 -9.61
N ASP A 83 6.11 12.33 -10.05
CA ASP A 83 5.83 12.46 -11.47
C ASP A 83 6.40 13.76 -12.06
N GLU A 84 6.16 13.97 -13.36
CA GLU A 84 6.65 15.15 -14.07
C GLU A 84 6.03 16.49 -13.58
N ASN A 85 4.97 16.44 -12.76
CA ASN A 85 4.23 17.57 -12.24
C ASN A 85 4.35 17.68 -10.71
N GLY A 86 5.46 17.19 -10.14
CA GLY A 86 5.77 17.39 -8.74
C GLY A 86 4.86 16.64 -7.76
N ILE A 87 4.09 15.64 -8.20
CA ILE A 87 3.23 14.85 -7.30
C ILE A 87 3.93 13.54 -6.95
N PHE A 88 4.10 13.28 -5.64
CA PHE A 88 4.55 11.98 -5.15
C PHE A 88 3.56 11.42 -4.13
N VAL A 89 3.65 10.10 -3.90
CA VAL A 89 2.73 9.37 -3.02
C VAL A 89 3.50 8.54 -2.03
N ASN A 90 3.20 8.66 -0.74
CA ASN A 90 3.61 7.68 0.26
C ASN A 90 2.50 6.63 0.42
N LEU A 91 2.87 5.35 0.39
CA LEU A 91 1.97 4.22 0.55
C LEU A 91 2.29 3.50 1.85
N ASP A 92 1.31 3.37 2.72
CA ASP A 92 1.36 2.57 3.93
C ASP A 92 0.50 1.32 3.71
N PHE A 93 1.07 0.14 3.96
CA PHE A 93 0.34 -1.12 4.04
C PHE A 93 0.48 -1.68 5.44
N GLY A 94 -0.63 -2.06 6.05
CA GLY A 94 -0.68 -2.58 7.41
C GLY A 94 -1.53 -3.84 7.50
N ILE A 95 -1.11 -4.76 8.36
CA ILE A 95 -1.92 -5.91 8.77
C ILE A 95 -2.13 -5.85 10.28
N VAL A 96 -3.39 -5.96 10.70
CA VAL A 96 -3.74 -6.03 12.13
C VAL A 96 -3.45 -7.43 12.62
N GLN A 97 -2.81 -7.59 13.77
CA GLN A 97 -2.39 -8.91 14.25
C GLN A 97 -3.54 -9.69 14.93
N GLU A 98 -4.51 -8.99 15.51
CA GLU A 98 -5.55 -9.57 16.36
C GLU A 98 -6.83 -9.94 15.59
N TYR A 99 -7.04 -9.39 14.39
CA TYR A 99 -8.26 -9.55 13.61
C TYR A 99 -7.95 -9.68 12.11
N PRO A 100 -8.85 -10.29 11.31
CA PRO A 100 -8.73 -10.32 9.86
C PRO A 100 -8.98 -8.94 9.27
N LEU A 101 -8.00 -8.04 9.38
CA LEU A 101 -8.07 -6.70 8.82
C LEU A 101 -6.74 -6.31 8.18
N VAL A 102 -6.84 -5.90 6.91
CA VAL A 102 -5.76 -5.27 6.16
C VAL A 102 -6.11 -3.81 5.93
N ILE A 103 -5.15 -2.93 6.13
CA ILE A 103 -5.30 -1.48 5.97
C ILE A 103 -4.27 -1.04 4.93
N TRP A 104 -4.67 -0.16 4.02
CA TRP A 104 -3.72 0.59 3.20
C TRP A 104 -4.11 2.05 3.18
N LYS A 105 -3.09 2.92 3.10
CA LYS A 105 -3.27 4.37 3.07
C LYS A 105 -2.33 4.96 2.02
N ALA A 106 -2.86 5.86 1.20
CA ALA A 106 -2.08 6.67 0.29
C ALA A 106 -2.09 8.12 0.79
N GLU A 107 -0.90 8.66 1.06
CA GLU A 107 -0.70 10.08 1.33
C GLU A 107 -0.15 10.72 0.05
N ILE A 108 -0.88 11.69 -0.48
CA ILE A 108 -0.51 12.41 -1.70
C ILE A 108 0.11 13.74 -1.29
N VAL A 109 1.28 14.04 -1.84
CA VAL A 109 1.98 15.30 -1.62
C VAL A 109 2.23 15.95 -2.96
N ASN A 110 1.87 17.22 -3.07
CA ASN A 110 1.99 18.03 -4.28
C ASN A 110 3.06 19.11 -4.06
N HIS A 111 4.10 19.11 -4.89
CA HIS A 111 5.17 20.09 -4.90
C HIS A 111 5.14 21.08 -6.09
N GLY A 112 4.31 20.87 -7.12
CA GLY A 112 4.17 21.85 -8.23
C GLY A 112 3.82 21.29 -9.59
#